data_AF-A0A4Q9QGW9-F1
#
_entry.id   AF-A0A4Q9QGW9-F1
#
_cell.length_a   1.000
_cell.length_b   1.000
_cell.length_c   1.000
_cell.angle_alpha   90.00
_cell.angle_beta   90.00
_cell.angle_gamma   90.00
#
_symmetry.space_group_name_H-M   'P 1'
#
loop_
_entity.id
_entity.type
_entity.pdbx_description
1 polymer ?
#
loop_
_entity_poly.entity_id
_entity_poly.type
_entity_poly.pdbx_seq_one_letter_code
_entity_poly.pdbx_strand_id
1 'polypeptide(L)'
;MFSEDSAAEGSILIKSIIMYSSSPLAFHIICDHDARQYLERRLRLLTHPQHDISVQFYRIPHESMVARIQREGALHTDHSAGVPGLMKLFIHEILPPSVERAIFVDTDAFFIADPTQLWDRFDAFKPGAAVSMPYHPDQYAPEWHHANRICSCVMLLDLKRLRELRLMDSAFYREQSLGGAPIPNGPPALAPPAFEAMYGPPVPDGDSDAGRRKYDGVKLGDQGYWWAIVSHRQDVFEPLSFDWEVSSCLMDMYSTGLGTDDAEEEAEVRHQVHVDDTLERGRAILPKMLHFNCLHGARYYEWSKWTDPSDGLAQRWGPAVQYHAGFKWLWLNNPSSNASLTIHTVDDVKFADELLAQTASHA
;
A
#
# COMPACT_ATOMS: atom_id res chain seq x y z
N MET A 1 -7.33 -2.05 6.09
CA MET A 1 -8.18 -3.27 6.12
C MET A 1 -9.53 -2.90 6.71
N PHE A 2 -10.56 -2.75 5.88
CA PHE A 2 -11.89 -2.35 6.33
C PHE A 2 -12.88 -3.38 5.81
N SER A 3 -13.68 -3.98 6.71
CA SER A 3 -14.42 -5.25 6.60
C SER A 3 -13.66 -6.52 6.99
N GLU A 4 -14.44 -7.54 7.38
CA GLU A 4 -13.95 -8.90 7.59
C GLU A 4 -13.36 -9.52 6.32
N ASP A 5 -13.88 -9.22 5.13
CA ASP A 5 -13.36 -9.78 3.87
C ASP A 5 -11.97 -9.23 3.53
N SER A 6 -11.76 -7.92 3.66
CA SER A 6 -10.44 -7.31 3.52
C SER A 6 -9.44 -7.88 4.55
N ALA A 7 -9.91 -8.16 5.77
CA ALA A 7 -9.08 -8.82 6.78
C ALA A 7 -8.82 -10.30 6.48
N ALA A 8 -9.73 -10.98 5.78
CA ALA A 8 -9.54 -12.37 5.36
C ALA A 8 -8.42 -12.48 4.33
N GLU A 9 -8.41 -11.63 3.32
CA GLU A 9 -7.32 -11.51 2.35
C GLU A 9 -6.01 -11.10 3.05
N GLY A 10 -6.05 -10.02 3.83
CA GLY A 10 -4.89 -9.53 4.59
C GLY A 10 -4.32 -10.54 5.58
N SER A 11 -5.12 -11.52 6.04
CA SER A 11 -4.61 -12.60 6.88
C SER A 11 -3.68 -13.56 6.13
N ILE A 12 -3.87 -13.74 4.82
CA ILE A 12 -2.95 -14.53 3.99
C ILE A 12 -1.65 -13.75 3.78
N LEU A 13 -1.73 -12.43 3.52
CA LEU A 13 -0.57 -11.55 3.48
C LEU A 13 0.26 -11.67 4.76
N ILE A 14 -0.34 -11.40 5.93
CA ILE A 14 0.35 -11.44 7.23
C ILE A 14 0.94 -12.82 7.48
N LYS A 15 0.20 -13.89 7.17
CA LYS A 15 0.67 -15.27 7.30
C LYS A 15 1.92 -15.52 6.45
N SER A 16 1.92 -15.12 5.18
CA SER A 16 3.08 -15.28 4.29
C SER A 16 4.30 -14.49 4.77
N ILE A 17 4.10 -13.28 5.31
CA ILE A 17 5.20 -12.50 5.91
C ILE A 17 5.83 -13.27 7.08
N ILE A 18 5.02 -13.87 7.96
CA ILE A 18 5.51 -14.65 9.09
C ILE A 18 6.19 -15.95 8.62
N MET A 19 5.68 -16.58 7.56
CA MET A 19 6.26 -17.82 7.00
C MET A 19 7.69 -17.60 6.48
N TYR A 20 7.96 -16.46 5.87
CA TYR A 20 9.20 -16.23 5.13
C TYR A 20 10.18 -15.27 5.79
N SER A 21 9.76 -14.48 6.79
CA SER A 21 10.64 -13.49 7.42
C SER A 21 11.84 -14.14 8.10
N SER A 22 13.02 -13.60 7.83
CA SER A 22 14.26 -13.90 8.58
C SER A 22 14.51 -12.95 9.75
N SER A 23 13.63 -11.97 9.97
CA SER A 23 13.79 -10.91 10.99
C SER A 23 12.54 -10.74 11.86
N PRO A 24 12.68 -10.07 13.03
CA PRO A 24 11.55 -9.60 13.82
C PRO A 24 10.58 -8.75 13.01
N LEU A 25 9.29 -8.84 13.35
CA LEU A 25 8.21 -8.24 12.59
C LEU A 25 7.45 -7.20 13.42
N ALA A 26 7.17 -6.05 12.78
CA ALA A 26 6.28 -5.04 13.32
C ALA A 26 5.14 -4.78 12.32
N PHE A 27 3.94 -5.20 12.67
CA PHE A 27 2.75 -5.00 11.85
C PHE A 27 1.98 -3.76 12.33
N HIS A 28 1.80 -2.79 11.45
CA HIS A 28 0.94 -1.64 11.67
C HIS A 28 -0.32 -1.79 10.81
N ILE A 29 -1.47 -2.04 11.44
CA ILE A 29 -2.70 -2.43 10.76
C ILE A 29 -3.75 -1.35 10.95
N ILE A 30 -4.01 -0.56 9.91
CA ILE A 30 -5.08 0.44 9.88
C ILE A 30 -6.38 -0.26 9.52
N CYS A 31 -7.35 -0.27 10.44
CA CYS A 31 -8.53 -1.09 10.29
C CYS A 31 -9.79 -0.62 11.05
N ASP A 32 -10.91 -1.27 10.76
CA ASP A 32 -12.13 -1.16 11.56
C ASP A 32 -12.19 -2.23 12.68
N HIS A 33 -13.34 -2.32 13.35
CA HIS A 33 -13.55 -3.25 14.44
C HIS A 33 -13.54 -4.72 13.98
N ASP A 34 -14.24 -5.03 12.90
CA ASP A 34 -14.47 -6.38 12.42
C ASP A 34 -13.17 -6.98 11.89
N ALA A 35 -12.40 -6.20 11.12
CA ALA A 35 -11.09 -6.59 10.64
C ALA A 35 -10.11 -6.88 11.80
N ARG A 36 -10.09 -6.01 12.82
CA ARG A 36 -9.27 -6.22 14.03
C ARG A 36 -9.62 -7.53 14.72
N GLN A 37 -10.90 -7.77 14.97
CA GLN A 37 -11.37 -8.99 15.64
C GLN A 37 -11.04 -10.24 14.82
N TYR A 38 -11.18 -10.18 13.50
CA TYR A 38 -10.86 -11.28 12.62
C TYR A 38 -9.38 -11.67 12.67
N LEU A 39 -8.49 -10.68 12.61
CA LEU A 39 -7.03 -10.88 12.61
C LEU A 39 -6.51 -11.28 13.99
N GLU A 40 -6.98 -10.64 15.05
CA GLU A 40 -6.54 -10.91 16.42
C GLU A 40 -6.77 -12.39 16.81
N ARG A 41 -7.92 -12.96 16.44
CA ARG A 41 -8.21 -14.40 16.68
C ARG A 41 -7.17 -15.33 16.07
N ARG A 42 -6.64 -14.98 14.89
CA ARG A 42 -5.64 -15.77 14.16
C ARG A 42 -4.25 -15.55 14.71
N LEU A 43 -3.86 -14.30 14.95
CA LEU A 43 -2.58 -13.93 15.53
C LEU A 43 -2.38 -14.60 16.90
N ARG A 44 -3.43 -14.67 17.74
CA ARG A 44 -3.37 -15.35 19.04
C ARG A 44 -3.12 -16.86 18.97
N LEU A 45 -3.13 -17.49 17.79
CA LEU A 45 -2.68 -18.87 17.60
C LEU A 45 -1.15 -18.99 17.59
N LEU A 46 -0.42 -17.87 17.53
CA LEU A 46 1.03 -17.81 17.56
C LEU A 46 1.50 -17.70 19.03
N THR A 47 1.79 -18.85 19.63
CA THR A 47 2.31 -18.93 21.00
C THR A 47 3.84 -19.03 21.05
N HIS A 48 4.48 -19.49 19.97
CA HIS A 48 5.93 -19.62 19.81
C HIS A 48 6.35 -19.24 18.38
N PRO A 49 6.17 -18.00 17.93
CA PRO A 49 6.60 -17.59 16.60
C PRO A 49 8.11 -17.74 16.42
N GLN A 50 8.61 -17.83 15.18
CA GLN A 50 10.06 -17.94 14.93
C GLN A 50 10.84 -16.69 15.34
N HIS A 51 10.24 -15.50 15.17
CA HIS A 51 10.81 -14.21 15.52
C HIS A 51 9.84 -13.41 16.39
N ASP A 52 10.33 -12.38 17.07
CA ASP A 52 9.46 -11.49 17.83
C ASP A 52 8.51 -10.77 16.89
N ILE A 53 7.24 -10.72 17.27
CA ILE A 53 6.16 -10.09 16.50
C ILE A 53 5.51 -9.03 17.38
N SER A 54 5.48 -7.80 16.91
CA SER A 54 4.63 -6.75 17.45
C SER A 54 3.53 -6.40 16.45
N VAL A 55 2.30 -6.26 16.95
CA VAL A 55 1.13 -5.87 16.15
C VAL A 55 0.49 -4.67 16.80
N GLN A 56 0.36 -3.59 16.04
CA GLN A 56 -0.34 -2.39 16.44
C GLN A 56 -1.53 -2.18 15.49
N PHE A 57 -2.74 -2.36 16.02
CA PHE A 57 -3.97 -1.98 15.32
C PHE A 57 -4.25 -0.49 15.50
N TYR A 58 -4.63 0.19 14.42
CA TYR A 58 -5.02 1.59 14.38
C TYR A 58 -6.48 1.67 13.95
N ARG A 59 -7.37 1.94 14.92
CA ARG A 59 -8.80 2.03 14.65
C ARG A 59 -9.18 3.44 14.28
N ILE A 60 -9.56 3.62 13.02
CA ILE A 60 -9.98 4.92 12.48
C ILE A 60 -11.46 4.82 12.09
N PRO A 61 -12.36 5.54 12.79
CA PRO A 61 -13.76 5.62 12.38
C PRO A 61 -13.92 6.22 10.98
N HIS A 62 -14.97 5.80 10.26
CA HIS A 62 -15.20 6.25 8.89
C HIS A 62 -15.38 7.77 8.79
N GLU A 63 -16.10 8.35 9.76
CA GLU A 63 -16.29 9.79 9.89
C GLU A 63 -14.98 10.55 10.07
N SER A 64 -13.99 9.99 10.78
CA SER A 64 -12.67 10.61 10.95
C SER A 64 -11.89 10.62 9.63
N MET A 65 -12.00 9.55 8.83
CA MET A 65 -11.39 9.49 7.49
C MET A 65 -12.03 10.53 6.55
N VAL A 66 -13.37 10.61 6.54
CA VAL A 66 -14.12 11.60 5.76
C VAL A 66 -13.74 13.02 6.18
N ALA A 67 -13.69 13.30 7.49
CA ALA A 67 -13.30 14.60 8.00
C ALA A 67 -11.88 14.99 7.56
N ARG A 68 -10.91 14.06 7.62
CA ARG A 68 -9.54 14.34 7.16
C ARG A 68 -9.49 14.66 5.66
N ILE A 69 -10.23 13.92 4.85
CA ILE A 69 -10.36 14.18 3.40
C ILE A 69 -10.99 15.56 3.15
N GLN A 70 -12.04 15.91 3.88
CA GLN A 70 -12.71 17.21 3.76
C GLN A 70 -11.80 18.37 4.15
N ARG A 71 -10.93 18.19 5.15
CA ARG A 71 -9.97 19.22 5.55
C ARG A 71 -8.93 19.51 4.47
N GLU A 72 -8.54 18.53 3.66
CA GLU A 72 -7.70 18.78 2.47
C GLU A 72 -8.45 19.69 1.49
N GLY A 73 -9.69 19.32 1.15
CA GLY A 73 -10.69 20.17 0.50
C GLY A 73 -11.13 19.74 -0.91
N ALA A 74 -10.32 18.98 -1.64
CA ALA A 74 -10.57 18.60 -3.04
C ALA A 74 -10.34 17.11 -3.34
N LEU A 75 -9.88 16.31 -2.37
CA LEU A 75 -9.83 14.86 -2.50
C LEU A 75 -11.23 14.23 -2.65
N HIS A 76 -11.32 13.28 -3.58
CA HIS A 76 -12.51 12.52 -3.92
C HIS A 76 -12.11 11.13 -4.47
N THR A 77 -13.01 10.15 -4.38
CA THR A 77 -12.79 8.84 -5.01
C THR A 77 -14.11 8.23 -5.44
N ASP A 78 -14.15 7.74 -6.68
CA ASP A 78 -15.21 6.89 -7.24
C ASP A 78 -14.79 5.40 -7.28
N HIS A 79 -13.60 5.09 -6.76
CA HIS A 79 -13.01 3.75 -6.79
C HIS A 79 -13.71 2.81 -5.79
N SER A 80 -13.71 1.51 -6.08
CA SER A 80 -14.34 0.47 -5.24
C SER A 80 -13.80 0.43 -3.81
N ALA A 81 -12.53 0.77 -3.62
CA ALA A 81 -11.88 0.87 -2.30
C ALA A 81 -12.43 2.02 -1.43
N GLY A 82 -13.13 2.99 -2.03
CA GLY A 82 -13.80 4.09 -1.34
C GLY A 82 -12.87 4.96 -0.48
N VAL A 83 -13.46 5.63 0.52
CA VAL A 83 -12.76 6.47 1.52
C VAL A 83 -11.58 5.75 2.19
N PRO A 84 -11.71 4.47 2.60
CA PRO A 84 -10.57 3.70 3.12
C PRO A 84 -9.35 3.65 2.20
N GLY A 85 -9.54 3.51 0.88
CA GLY A 85 -8.43 3.45 -0.08
C GLY A 85 -7.57 4.72 -0.05
N LEU A 86 -8.21 5.89 0.11
CA LEU A 86 -7.52 7.17 0.20
C LEU A 86 -6.64 7.30 1.46
N MET A 87 -6.82 6.46 2.48
CA MET A 87 -5.97 6.50 3.69
C MET A 87 -4.52 6.15 3.41
N LYS A 88 -4.21 5.51 2.27
CA LYS A 88 -2.84 5.31 1.80
C LYS A 88 -2.06 6.63 1.69
N LEU A 89 -2.72 7.72 1.31
CA LEU A 89 -2.11 9.06 1.25
C LEU A 89 -1.76 9.62 2.64
N PHE A 90 -2.39 9.11 3.70
CA PHE A 90 -2.29 9.64 5.06
C PHE A 90 -1.56 8.72 6.04
N ILE A 91 -0.92 7.64 5.58
CA ILE A 91 -0.18 6.70 6.45
C ILE A 91 0.87 7.44 7.30
N HIS A 92 1.56 8.42 6.72
CA HIS A 92 2.55 9.25 7.39
C HIS A 92 1.96 10.13 8.51
N GLU A 93 0.66 10.42 8.48
CA GLU A 93 -0.07 11.16 9.53
C GLU A 93 -0.69 10.22 10.58
N ILE A 94 -1.01 8.98 10.19
CA ILE A 94 -1.65 7.97 11.04
C ILE A 94 -0.64 7.27 11.95
N LEU A 95 0.50 6.87 11.39
CA LEU A 95 1.52 6.16 12.16
C LEU A 95 2.31 7.13 13.03
N PRO A 96 2.72 6.71 14.25
CA PRO A 96 3.40 7.60 15.18
C PRO A 96 4.78 8.02 14.66
N PRO A 97 5.33 9.16 15.13
CA PRO A 97 6.64 9.66 14.70
C PRO A 97 7.80 8.68 14.90
N SER A 98 7.67 7.74 15.85
CA SER A 98 8.66 6.68 16.09
C SER A 98 8.77 5.67 14.95
N VAL A 99 7.78 5.58 14.07
CA VAL A 99 7.86 4.79 12.83
C VAL A 99 8.37 5.70 11.73
N GLU A 100 9.66 5.59 11.42
CA GLU A 100 10.32 6.43 10.41
C GLU A 100 10.15 5.89 8.99
N ARG A 101 10.10 4.57 8.82
CA ARG A 101 9.96 3.88 7.53
C ARG A 101 8.95 2.75 7.64
N ALA A 102 8.18 2.51 6.57
CA ALA A 102 7.24 1.41 6.50
C ALA A 102 7.09 0.87 5.08
N ILE A 103 6.82 -0.44 4.97
CA ILE A 103 6.40 -1.08 3.73
C ILE A 103 4.89 -1.25 3.82
N PHE A 104 4.16 -0.58 2.93
CA PHE A 104 2.74 -0.80 2.73
C PHE A 104 2.54 -1.91 1.71
N VAL A 105 1.59 -2.82 1.98
CA VAL A 105 1.16 -3.88 1.05
C VAL A 105 -0.36 -4.00 1.12
N ASP A 106 -1.02 -4.07 -0.03
CA ASP A 106 -2.46 -4.29 -0.13
C ASP A 106 -2.88 -5.69 0.33
N THR A 107 -4.15 -5.83 0.74
CA THR A 107 -4.64 -7.05 1.40
C THR A 107 -4.73 -8.25 0.49
N ASP A 108 -4.89 -8.03 -0.80
CA ASP A 108 -5.01 -9.03 -1.87
C ASP A 108 -3.64 -9.43 -2.44
N ALA A 109 -2.62 -9.49 -1.59
CA ALA A 109 -1.27 -9.92 -1.96
C ALA A 109 -0.72 -10.93 -0.95
N PHE A 110 0.35 -11.65 -1.33
CA PHE A 110 1.16 -12.43 -0.41
C PHE A 110 2.60 -12.59 -0.92
N PHE A 111 3.52 -12.82 0.02
CA PHE A 111 4.92 -13.08 -0.27
C PHE A 111 5.15 -14.56 -0.57
N ILE A 112 6.07 -14.85 -1.48
CA ILE A 112 6.60 -16.20 -1.76
C ILE A 112 8.11 -16.29 -1.51
N ALA A 113 8.69 -15.22 -0.97
CA ALA A 113 10.08 -15.12 -0.56
C ALA A 113 10.17 -14.23 0.69
N ASP A 114 11.37 -14.17 1.28
CA ASP A 114 11.61 -13.39 2.50
C ASP A 114 11.38 -11.89 2.27
N PRO A 115 10.34 -11.27 2.92
CA PRO A 115 10.02 -9.86 2.76
C PRO A 115 11.09 -8.93 3.34
N THR A 116 12.02 -9.44 4.15
CA THR A 116 13.07 -8.60 4.74
C THR A 116 13.98 -7.97 3.68
N GLN A 117 14.13 -8.62 2.52
CA GLN A 117 14.91 -8.11 1.39
C GLN A 117 14.37 -6.79 0.82
N LEU A 118 13.11 -6.41 1.09
CA LEU A 118 12.59 -5.10 0.71
C LEU A 118 13.21 -3.96 1.53
N TRP A 119 13.63 -4.22 2.76
CA TRP A 119 14.18 -3.16 3.62
C TRP A 119 15.51 -2.62 3.09
N ASP A 120 16.32 -3.47 2.43
CA ASP A 120 17.58 -3.07 1.79
C ASP A 120 17.37 -1.97 0.73
N ARG A 121 16.14 -1.84 0.20
CA ARG A 121 15.83 -0.80 -0.80
C ARG A 121 15.74 0.59 -0.20
N PHE A 122 15.43 0.74 1.08
CA PHE A 122 15.48 2.06 1.72
C PHE A 122 16.91 2.64 1.74
N ASP A 123 17.93 1.79 1.83
CA ASP A 123 19.33 2.23 1.82
C ASP A 123 19.80 2.64 0.42
N ALA A 124 19.09 2.20 -0.62
CA ALA A 124 19.33 2.57 -2.02
C ALA A 124 18.56 3.83 -2.47
N PHE A 125 17.74 4.44 -1.61
CA PHE A 125 17.00 5.66 -1.96
C PHE A 125 17.97 6.79 -2.32
N LYS A 126 17.75 7.45 -3.46
CA LYS A 126 18.51 8.66 -3.80
C LYS A 126 18.21 9.78 -2.79
N PRO A 127 19.14 10.73 -2.62
CA PRO A 127 18.88 11.92 -1.81
C PRO A 127 17.60 12.62 -2.28
N GLY A 128 16.63 12.76 -1.38
CA GLY A 128 15.33 13.39 -1.67
C GLY A 128 14.17 12.42 -1.85
N ALA A 129 14.44 11.16 -2.24
CA ALA A 129 13.43 10.13 -2.38
C ALA A 129 12.72 9.87 -1.04
N ALA A 130 11.40 9.71 -1.10
CA ALA A 130 10.53 9.47 0.06
C ALA A 130 9.60 8.29 -0.16
N VAL A 131 9.39 7.88 -1.41
CA VAL A 131 8.50 6.78 -1.77
C VAL A 131 9.07 5.95 -2.92
N SER A 132 8.87 4.64 -2.85
CA SER A 132 9.15 3.73 -3.97
C SER A 132 7.98 2.80 -4.23
N MET A 133 7.64 2.60 -5.50
CA MET A 133 6.53 1.77 -5.97
C MET A 133 6.90 1.11 -7.30
N PRO A 134 6.26 -0.01 -7.67
CA PRO A 134 6.39 -0.58 -9.01
C PRO A 134 6.09 0.48 -10.06
N TYR A 135 6.92 0.55 -11.11
CA TYR A 135 6.82 1.56 -12.17
C TYR A 135 6.83 0.90 -13.55
N HIS A 136 5.69 1.02 -14.25
CA HIS A 136 5.37 0.39 -15.52
C HIS A 136 5.33 1.45 -16.64
N PRO A 137 6.47 1.98 -17.10
CA PRO A 137 6.51 3.07 -18.10
C PRO A 137 5.88 2.68 -19.45
N ASP A 138 5.87 1.39 -19.75
CA ASP A 138 5.27 0.76 -20.93
C ASP A 138 3.73 0.87 -20.95
N GLN A 139 3.12 1.00 -19.77
CA GLN A 139 1.68 1.10 -19.65
C GLN A 139 1.17 2.46 -20.15
N TYR A 140 0.14 2.41 -21.00
CA TYR A 140 -0.42 3.58 -21.67
C TYR A 140 -1.96 3.61 -21.55
N ALA A 141 -2.46 4.40 -20.59
CA ALA A 141 -3.89 4.71 -20.46
C ALA A 141 -4.13 6.23 -20.28
N PRO A 142 -4.19 7.02 -21.36
CA PRO A 142 -4.51 8.45 -21.31
C PRO A 142 -5.80 8.78 -20.55
N GLU A 143 -6.81 7.91 -20.65
CA GLU A 143 -8.09 8.02 -19.96
C GLU A 143 -7.97 7.97 -18.43
N TRP A 144 -6.85 7.44 -17.92
CA TRP A 144 -6.50 7.40 -16.50
C TRP A 144 -5.35 8.34 -16.15
N HIS A 145 -5.05 9.32 -17.03
CA HIS A 145 -3.88 10.18 -16.91
C HIS A 145 -2.56 9.41 -16.76
N HIS A 146 -2.51 8.17 -17.28
CA HIS A 146 -1.40 7.23 -17.11
C HIS A 146 -1.13 6.78 -15.67
N ALA A 147 -2.12 6.86 -14.78
CA ALA A 147 -1.98 6.39 -13.39
C ALA A 147 -1.65 4.89 -13.28
N ASN A 148 -1.92 4.08 -14.32
CA ASN A 148 -1.50 2.68 -14.41
C ASN A 148 0.00 2.46 -14.58
N ARG A 149 0.79 3.53 -14.73
CA ARG A 149 2.25 3.45 -14.75
C ARG A 149 2.87 3.22 -13.38
N ILE A 150 2.11 3.28 -12.31
CA ILE A 150 2.55 2.87 -10.99
C ILE A 150 1.55 1.88 -10.40
N CYS A 151 1.96 1.18 -9.35
CA CYS A 151 1.07 0.36 -8.55
C CYS A 151 1.16 0.77 -7.08
N SER A 152 0.07 1.28 -6.49
CA SER A 152 0.05 1.67 -5.06
C SER A 152 -0.23 0.50 -4.11
N CYS A 153 -0.14 -0.73 -4.61
CA CYS A 153 -0.40 -1.96 -3.87
C CYS A 153 0.83 -2.43 -3.09
N VAL A 154 2.02 -1.97 -3.46
CA VAL A 154 3.23 -2.03 -2.63
C VAL A 154 3.93 -0.70 -2.66
N MET A 155 4.17 -0.14 -1.47
CA MET A 155 4.88 1.13 -1.35
C MET A 155 5.90 1.07 -0.24
N LEU A 156 7.14 1.45 -0.53
CA LEU A 156 8.15 1.72 0.49
C LEU A 156 8.05 3.19 0.82
N LEU A 157 7.74 3.50 2.08
CA LEU A 157 7.43 4.83 2.56
C LEU A 157 8.47 5.27 3.58
N ASP A 158 9.27 6.28 3.27
CA ASP A 158 10.04 7.02 4.26
C ASP A 158 9.09 8.04 4.93
N LEU A 159 8.37 7.57 5.94
CA LEU A 159 7.33 8.34 6.63
C LEU A 159 7.88 9.60 7.29
N LYS A 160 9.11 9.52 7.82
CA LYS A 160 9.80 10.70 8.36
C LYS A 160 9.96 11.75 7.27
N ARG A 161 10.48 11.37 6.11
CA ARG A 161 10.65 12.28 4.98
C ARG A 161 9.33 12.83 4.46
N LEU A 162 8.29 11.99 4.35
CA LEU A 162 6.95 12.42 3.92
C LEU A 162 6.34 13.45 4.90
N ARG A 163 6.59 13.32 6.21
CA ARG A 163 6.21 14.33 7.22
C ARG A 163 6.99 15.63 7.05
N GLU A 164 8.31 15.56 6.86
CA GLU A 164 9.18 16.73 6.62
C GLU A 164 8.76 17.51 5.36
N LEU A 165 8.41 16.79 4.30
CA LEU A 165 7.95 17.36 3.03
C LEU A 165 6.53 17.94 3.11
N ARG A 166 5.79 17.65 4.20
CA ARG A 166 4.35 17.94 4.34
C ARG A 166 3.60 17.44 3.09
N LEU A 167 3.48 16.12 2.95
CA LEU A 167 2.87 15.52 1.75
C LEU A 167 1.50 16.12 1.42
N MET A 168 0.59 16.18 2.39
CA MET A 168 -0.81 16.58 2.19
C MET A 168 -1.14 17.94 2.84
N ASP A 169 -2.10 18.66 2.26
CA ASP A 169 -2.63 19.89 2.86
C ASP A 169 -3.82 19.62 3.81
N SER A 170 -4.17 20.63 4.60
CA SER A 170 -5.32 20.64 5.50
C SER A 170 -5.72 22.07 5.84
N ALA A 171 -7.03 22.31 5.99
CA ALA A 171 -7.58 23.56 6.51
C ALA A 171 -6.93 23.95 7.86
N PHE A 172 -6.61 22.99 8.72
CA PHE A 172 -5.94 23.27 10.00
C PHE A 172 -4.50 23.78 9.81
N TYR A 173 -3.76 23.25 8.84
CA TYR A 173 -2.44 23.77 8.49
C TYR A 173 -2.52 25.20 7.90
N ARG A 174 -3.59 25.49 7.15
CA ARG A 174 -3.85 26.82 6.57
C ARG A 174 -4.27 27.84 7.63
N GLU A 175 -5.14 27.47 8.57
CA GLU A 175 -5.61 28.34 9.66
C GLU A 175 -4.46 28.81 10.56
N GLN A 176 -3.51 27.93 10.88
CA GLN A 176 -2.31 28.34 11.61
C GLN A 176 -1.44 29.35 10.84
N SER A 177 -1.51 29.32 9.50
CA SER A 177 -0.79 30.28 8.65
C SER A 177 -1.52 31.63 8.54
N LEU A 178 -2.83 31.68 8.82
CA LEU A 178 -3.67 32.89 8.73
C LEU A 178 -3.54 33.83 9.96
N GLY A 179 -2.74 33.46 10.95
CA GLY A 179 -2.30 34.34 12.06
C GLY A 179 -1.15 35.29 11.72
N GLY A 180 -0.76 35.41 10.44
CA GLY A 180 0.31 36.30 9.98
C GLY A 180 1.74 35.76 10.15
N ALA A 181 1.90 34.57 10.71
CA ALA A 181 3.13 33.81 10.64
C ALA A 181 2.88 32.54 9.80
N PRO A 182 3.74 32.19 8.82
CA PRO A 182 3.80 30.83 8.30
C PRO A 182 3.88 29.84 9.48
N ILE A 183 3.57 28.56 9.28
CA ILE A 183 4.21 27.54 10.14
C ILE A 183 5.71 27.89 10.08
N PRO A 184 6.36 28.38 11.16
CA PRO A 184 7.46 29.33 11.00
C PRO A 184 8.65 28.84 10.17
N ASN A 185 8.74 27.52 9.90
CA ASN A 185 9.81 26.90 9.13
C ASN A 185 9.37 25.69 8.27
N GLY A 186 8.08 25.56 7.91
CA GLY A 186 7.59 24.38 7.15
C GLY A 186 7.48 24.62 5.63
N PRO A 187 7.83 23.64 4.76
CA PRO A 187 7.56 23.75 3.33
C PRO A 187 6.05 23.78 3.04
N PRO A 188 5.61 24.37 1.91
CA PRO A 188 4.23 24.22 1.44
C PRO A 188 3.91 22.74 1.20
N ALA A 189 2.64 22.38 1.30
CA ALA A 189 2.24 21.00 1.06
C ALA A 189 2.63 20.54 -0.35
N LEU A 190 3.18 19.33 -0.47
CA LEU A 190 3.74 18.83 -1.72
C LEU A 190 2.66 18.48 -2.75
N ALA A 191 1.55 17.89 -2.31
CA ALA A 191 0.55 17.29 -3.18
C ALA A 191 -0.34 18.26 -3.97
N PRO A 192 -0.86 19.37 -3.42
CA PRO A 192 -1.80 20.23 -4.16
C PRO A 192 -1.26 20.79 -5.48
N PRO A 193 -0.01 21.32 -5.57
CA PRO A 193 0.56 21.74 -6.85
C PRO A 193 0.66 20.60 -7.87
N ALA A 194 0.96 19.37 -7.41
CA ALA A 194 1.03 18.20 -8.26
C ALA A 194 -0.36 17.79 -8.79
N PHE A 195 -1.39 17.87 -7.94
CA PHE A 195 -2.77 17.60 -8.34
C PHE A 195 -3.28 18.62 -9.35
N GLU A 196 -3.06 19.92 -9.10
CA GLU A 196 -3.46 20.98 -10.04
C GLU A 196 -2.71 20.88 -11.38
N ALA A 197 -1.43 20.52 -11.36
CA ALA A 197 -0.65 20.34 -12.58
C ALA A 197 -1.19 19.18 -13.45
N MET A 198 -1.74 18.13 -12.84
CA MET A 198 -2.24 16.96 -13.55
C MET A 198 -3.72 17.09 -13.95
N TYR A 199 -4.55 17.58 -13.05
CA TYR A 199 -6.02 17.57 -13.17
C TYR A 199 -6.63 18.95 -13.39
N GLY A 200 -5.83 20.02 -13.34
CA GLY A 200 -6.32 21.39 -13.32
C GLY A 200 -6.86 21.80 -11.94
N PRO A 201 -7.36 23.04 -11.82
CA PRO A 201 -7.89 23.54 -10.55
C PRO A 201 -9.13 22.77 -10.12
N PRO A 202 -9.37 22.56 -8.80
CA PRO A 202 -10.57 21.87 -8.32
C PRO A 202 -11.86 22.52 -8.82
N VAL A 203 -12.80 21.73 -9.30
CA VAL A 203 -14.12 22.19 -9.78
C VAL A 203 -15.20 21.97 -8.72
N PRO A 204 -16.34 22.68 -8.76
CA PRO A 204 -17.47 22.37 -7.88
C PRO A 204 -17.90 20.91 -8.04
N ASP A 205 -18.09 20.23 -6.91
CA ASP A 205 -18.60 18.87 -6.90
C ASP A 205 -20.13 18.89 -7.03
N GLY A 206 -20.61 18.75 -8.26
CA GLY A 206 -22.01 18.94 -8.66
C GLY A 206 -23.03 18.03 -7.96
N ASP A 207 -22.59 16.96 -7.29
CA ASP A 207 -23.42 16.04 -6.52
C ASP A 207 -23.43 16.38 -5.01
N SER A 208 -22.80 17.49 -4.60
CA SER A 208 -22.70 17.89 -3.19
C SER A 208 -23.48 19.17 -2.88
N ASP A 209 -24.41 19.09 -1.91
CA ASP A 209 -25.18 20.25 -1.41
C ASP A 209 -24.34 21.27 -0.61
N ALA A 210 -23.04 21.00 -0.41
CA ALA A 210 -22.19 21.70 0.57
C ALA A 210 -21.08 22.57 -0.03
N GLY A 211 -21.10 22.87 -1.33
CA GLY A 211 -20.04 23.67 -1.97
C GLY A 211 -18.67 22.99 -1.97
N ARG A 212 -18.64 21.65 -1.91
CA ARG A 212 -17.42 20.85 -1.98
C ARG A 212 -16.77 21.02 -3.35
N ARG A 213 -15.45 20.91 -3.41
CA ARG A 213 -14.70 20.88 -4.66
C ARG A 213 -14.06 19.51 -4.87
N LYS A 214 -13.75 19.18 -6.11
CA LYS A 214 -12.98 17.97 -6.47
C LYS A 214 -12.04 18.23 -7.62
N TYR A 215 -10.96 17.45 -7.68
CA TYR A 215 -10.21 17.29 -8.93
C TYR A 215 -11.03 16.43 -9.89
N ASP A 216 -11.21 16.89 -11.13
CA ASP A 216 -11.88 16.11 -12.17
C ASP A 216 -10.86 15.18 -12.85
N GLY A 217 -11.33 14.02 -13.33
CA GLY A 217 -10.46 13.08 -14.06
C GLY A 217 -9.54 12.19 -13.20
N VAL A 218 -9.62 12.25 -11.87
CA VAL A 218 -8.86 11.29 -11.02
C VAL A 218 -9.39 9.87 -11.24
N LYS A 219 -8.48 8.91 -11.50
CA LYS A 219 -8.80 7.49 -11.72
C LYS A 219 -7.95 6.60 -10.84
N LEU A 220 -8.43 5.37 -10.62
CA LEU A 220 -7.75 4.35 -9.80
C LEU A 220 -7.58 4.74 -8.32
N GLY A 221 -8.47 5.59 -7.79
CA GLY A 221 -8.49 5.95 -6.38
C GLY A 221 -7.22 6.68 -5.92
N ASP A 222 -6.57 6.18 -4.87
CA ASP A 222 -5.33 6.74 -4.33
C ASP A 222 -4.17 6.70 -5.33
N GLN A 223 -4.16 5.71 -6.24
CA GLN A 223 -3.10 5.57 -7.24
C GLN A 223 -3.04 6.77 -8.19
N GLY A 224 -4.19 7.33 -8.57
CA GLY A 224 -4.24 8.56 -9.37
C GLY A 224 -3.61 9.75 -8.64
N TYR A 225 -3.82 9.86 -7.33
CA TYR A 225 -3.19 10.92 -6.52
C TYR A 225 -1.69 10.70 -6.35
N TRP A 226 -1.27 9.46 -6.06
CA TRP A 226 0.14 9.12 -6.00
C TRP A 226 0.85 9.36 -7.34
N TRP A 227 0.21 9.03 -8.46
CA TRP A 227 0.75 9.27 -9.79
C TRP A 227 0.96 10.75 -10.07
N ALA A 228 -0.03 11.60 -9.73
CA ALA A 228 0.12 13.05 -9.83
C ALA A 228 1.34 13.54 -9.02
N ILE A 229 1.51 13.06 -7.79
CA ILE A 229 2.65 13.40 -6.93
C ILE A 229 3.99 12.99 -7.56
N VAL A 230 4.16 11.70 -7.91
CA VAL A 230 5.47 11.17 -8.32
C VAL A 230 5.86 11.56 -9.74
N SER A 231 4.88 11.79 -10.62
CA SER A 231 5.15 12.32 -11.96
C SER A 231 5.53 13.80 -11.95
N HIS A 232 4.97 14.59 -11.01
CA HIS A 232 5.30 16.00 -10.83
C HIS A 232 6.61 16.21 -10.05
N ARG A 233 6.90 15.33 -9.07
CA ARG A 233 8.07 15.38 -8.19
C ARG A 233 8.89 14.09 -8.30
N GLN A 234 9.54 13.92 -9.45
CA GLN A 234 10.39 12.74 -9.68
C GLN A 234 11.55 12.61 -8.68
N ASP A 235 11.96 13.72 -8.05
CA ASP A 235 12.99 13.72 -7.00
C ASP A 235 12.55 13.01 -5.71
N VAL A 236 11.24 12.81 -5.49
CA VAL A 236 10.73 12.10 -4.31
C VAL A 236 10.44 10.62 -4.55
N PHE A 237 10.63 10.13 -5.78
CA PHE A 237 10.22 8.80 -6.22
C PHE A 237 11.39 7.92 -6.69
N GLU A 238 11.32 6.63 -6.34
CA GLU A 238 12.19 5.58 -6.90
C GLU A 238 11.37 4.41 -7.45
N PRO A 239 11.67 3.91 -8.65
CA PRO A 239 11.07 2.68 -9.16
C PRO A 239 11.39 1.46 -8.27
N LEU A 240 10.38 0.65 -7.98
CA LEU A 240 10.54 -0.67 -7.38
C LEU A 240 10.56 -1.75 -8.45
N SER A 241 11.42 -2.75 -8.29
CA SER A 241 11.55 -3.91 -9.19
C SER A 241 10.24 -4.69 -9.31
N PHE A 242 9.96 -5.24 -10.50
CA PHE A 242 8.78 -6.10 -10.73
C PHE A 242 8.80 -7.40 -9.93
N ASP A 243 9.96 -7.80 -9.41
CA ASP A 243 10.11 -8.90 -8.44
C ASP A 243 9.12 -8.77 -7.25
N TRP A 244 8.78 -7.52 -6.90
CA TRP A 244 7.93 -7.19 -5.75
C TRP A 244 6.49 -6.85 -6.11
N GLU A 245 6.10 -6.94 -7.38
CA GLU A 245 4.73 -6.76 -7.82
C GLU A 245 4.44 -7.56 -9.09
N VAL A 246 4.31 -8.87 -8.93
CA VAL A 246 3.76 -9.72 -9.98
C VAL A 246 2.25 -9.75 -9.79
N SER A 247 1.52 -9.11 -10.70
CA SER A 247 0.11 -8.79 -10.52
C SER A 247 -0.80 -9.42 -11.55
N SER A 248 -1.95 -9.94 -11.12
CA SER A 248 -2.95 -10.51 -12.03
C SER A 248 -3.65 -9.48 -12.93
N CYS A 249 -3.57 -8.17 -12.61
CA CYS A 249 -4.07 -7.13 -13.51
C CYS A 249 -3.21 -6.92 -14.74
N LEU A 250 -1.90 -7.17 -14.62
CA LEU A 250 -0.99 -7.16 -15.76
C LEU A 250 -1.20 -8.51 -16.44
N MET A 251 -1.98 -8.50 -17.53
CA MET A 251 -2.31 -9.73 -18.24
C MET A 251 -1.05 -10.57 -18.46
N ASP A 252 -1.17 -11.86 -18.15
CA ASP A 252 -0.10 -12.86 -18.18
C ASP A 252 1.01 -12.78 -17.13
N MET A 253 0.99 -11.85 -16.16
CA MET A 253 1.99 -11.78 -15.06
C MET A 253 3.43 -11.87 -15.59
N TYR A 254 3.74 -11.07 -16.62
CA TYR A 254 5.01 -11.11 -17.36
C TYR A 254 5.37 -12.49 -17.92
N SER A 255 4.39 -13.38 -18.11
CA SER A 255 4.56 -14.78 -18.48
C SER A 255 5.43 -15.61 -17.52
N THR A 256 5.59 -15.17 -16.26
CA THR A 256 6.28 -15.93 -15.21
C THR A 256 5.31 -16.69 -14.30
N GLY A 257 5.76 -17.79 -13.70
CA GLY A 257 4.94 -18.66 -12.87
C GLY A 257 5.75 -19.62 -12.01
N LEU A 258 5.07 -20.39 -11.16
CA LEU A 258 5.64 -21.64 -10.68
C LEU A 258 5.82 -22.59 -11.88
N GLY A 259 6.92 -23.34 -11.92
CA GLY A 259 7.28 -24.12 -13.10
C GLY A 259 8.43 -25.10 -12.86
N THR A 260 9.28 -25.25 -13.88
CA THR A 260 10.45 -26.13 -13.88
C THR A 260 11.51 -25.64 -12.90
N ASP A 261 11.90 -26.48 -11.94
CA ASP A 261 12.84 -26.15 -10.88
C ASP A 261 14.32 -26.07 -11.34
N ASP A 262 14.59 -26.51 -12.57
CA ASP A 262 15.87 -26.43 -13.26
C ASP A 262 15.94 -25.31 -14.32
N ALA A 263 15.00 -24.36 -14.29
CA ALA A 263 15.00 -23.21 -15.19
C ALA A 263 16.24 -22.31 -14.99
N GLU A 264 16.81 -21.86 -16.11
CA GLU A 264 17.90 -20.88 -16.14
C GLU A 264 17.35 -19.45 -16.29
N GLU A 265 18.04 -18.44 -15.75
CA GLU A 265 17.62 -17.03 -15.88
C GLU A 265 17.47 -16.59 -17.35
N GLU A 266 18.36 -17.03 -18.22
CA GLU A 266 18.27 -16.76 -19.65
C GLU A 266 17.01 -17.36 -20.28
N ALA A 267 16.51 -18.47 -19.74
CA ALA A 267 15.26 -19.08 -20.18
C ALA A 267 14.04 -18.27 -19.71
N GLU A 268 14.05 -17.77 -18.48
CA GLU A 268 13.00 -16.88 -17.96
C GLU A 268 12.91 -15.58 -18.77
N VAL A 269 14.05 -14.93 -19.03
CA VAL A 269 14.12 -13.69 -19.83
C VAL A 269 13.49 -13.86 -21.23
N ARG A 270 13.65 -15.03 -21.86
CA ARG A 270 13.12 -15.27 -23.22
C ARG A 270 11.61 -15.35 -23.29
N HIS A 271 10.94 -15.72 -22.20
CA HIS A 271 9.48 -15.87 -22.18
C HIS A 271 8.77 -14.64 -21.62
N GLN A 272 9.50 -13.74 -20.95
CA GLN A 272 8.94 -12.53 -20.37
C GLN A 272 8.32 -11.59 -21.40
N VAL A 273 7.20 -10.99 -21.00
CA VAL A 273 6.46 -9.98 -21.77
C VAL A 273 6.27 -8.73 -20.91
N HIS A 274 5.92 -7.60 -21.52
CA HIS A 274 5.69 -6.32 -20.80
C HIS A 274 6.90 -5.80 -20.00
N VAL A 275 8.11 -6.02 -20.53
CA VAL A 275 9.38 -5.54 -19.95
C VAL A 275 10.14 -4.59 -20.88
N ASP A 276 9.54 -4.22 -22.01
CA ASP A 276 10.15 -3.25 -22.91
C ASP A 276 10.12 -1.86 -22.27
N ASP A 277 11.25 -1.14 -22.36
CA ASP A 277 11.46 0.18 -21.77
C ASP A 277 11.33 0.25 -20.23
N THR A 278 11.37 -0.90 -19.55
CA THR A 278 11.41 -0.99 -18.08
C THR A 278 12.83 -1.29 -17.56
N LEU A 279 13.03 -1.26 -16.24
CA LEU A 279 14.31 -1.60 -15.60
C LEU A 279 14.61 -3.12 -15.63
N GLU A 280 13.61 -3.90 -16.01
CA GLU A 280 13.60 -5.36 -16.08
C GLU A 280 14.00 -5.87 -17.47
N ARG A 281 14.14 -4.97 -18.46
CA ARG A 281 14.55 -5.34 -19.81
C ARG A 281 15.89 -6.11 -19.80
N GLY A 282 15.85 -7.36 -20.25
CA GLY A 282 17.03 -8.23 -20.32
C GLY A 282 17.44 -8.86 -18.98
N ARG A 283 16.61 -8.75 -17.93
CA ARG A 283 16.79 -9.36 -16.61
C ARG A 283 15.62 -10.29 -16.30
N ALA A 284 15.91 -11.42 -15.66
CA ALA A 284 14.86 -12.30 -15.18
C ALA A 284 14.08 -11.60 -14.05
N ILE A 285 12.76 -11.55 -14.16
CA ILE A 285 11.88 -11.20 -13.05
C ILE A 285 11.90 -12.41 -12.12
N LEU A 286 12.22 -12.19 -10.86
CA LEU A 286 12.30 -13.23 -9.84
C LEU A 286 11.19 -12.95 -8.82
N PRO A 287 9.99 -13.54 -9.01
CA PRO A 287 8.82 -13.22 -8.21
C PRO A 287 9.07 -13.45 -6.71
N LYS A 288 8.86 -12.42 -5.90
CA LYS A 288 8.96 -12.44 -4.43
C LYS A 288 7.62 -12.15 -3.77
N MET A 289 6.74 -11.43 -4.47
CA MET A 289 5.40 -11.11 -4.00
C MET A 289 4.40 -11.19 -5.15
N LEU A 290 3.26 -11.81 -4.88
CA LEU A 290 2.14 -11.95 -5.81
C LEU A 290 0.99 -11.07 -5.35
N HIS A 291 0.33 -10.44 -6.30
CA HIS A 291 -0.73 -9.46 -6.06
C HIS A 291 -1.92 -9.75 -6.97
N PHE A 292 -3.14 -9.79 -6.41
CA PHE A 292 -4.31 -10.39 -7.06
C PHE A 292 -5.45 -9.41 -7.34
N ASN A 293 -5.11 -8.20 -7.77
CA ASN A 293 -6.10 -7.25 -8.23
C ASN A 293 -6.75 -7.68 -9.56
N CYS A 294 -7.89 -7.08 -9.91
CA CYS A 294 -8.67 -7.38 -11.13
C CYS A 294 -9.30 -8.80 -11.17
N LEU A 295 -9.27 -9.56 -10.08
CA LEU A 295 -10.05 -10.80 -9.97
C LEU A 295 -11.46 -10.52 -9.47
N HIS A 296 -12.46 -11.13 -10.10
CA HIS A 296 -13.86 -11.01 -9.65
C HIS A 296 -14.14 -11.98 -8.50
N GLY A 297 -14.67 -11.47 -7.40
CA GLY A 297 -15.07 -12.27 -6.24
C GLY A 297 -15.07 -11.44 -4.95
N ALA A 298 -15.54 -12.02 -3.86
CA ALA A 298 -15.41 -11.40 -2.53
C ALA A 298 -13.97 -11.49 -2.00
N ARG A 299 -13.23 -12.54 -2.40
CA ARG A 299 -11.84 -12.79 -1.99
C ARG A 299 -11.05 -13.40 -3.13
N TYR A 300 -9.82 -12.94 -3.35
CA TYR A 300 -9.02 -13.41 -4.48
C TYR A 300 -8.78 -14.93 -4.48
N TYR A 301 -8.57 -15.54 -3.31
CA TYR A 301 -8.28 -16.98 -3.18
C TYR A 301 -9.52 -17.88 -3.33
N GLU A 302 -10.71 -17.28 -3.44
CA GLU A 302 -11.98 -17.95 -3.75
C GLU A 302 -12.38 -17.78 -5.23
N TRP A 303 -11.52 -17.17 -6.05
CA TRP A 303 -11.77 -16.96 -7.47
C TRP A 303 -12.06 -18.29 -8.18
N SER A 304 -13.18 -18.35 -8.89
CA SER A 304 -13.75 -19.60 -9.40
C SER A 304 -12.87 -20.33 -10.41
N LYS A 305 -11.94 -19.62 -11.05
CA LYS A 305 -11.05 -20.21 -12.05
C LYS A 305 -9.79 -20.85 -11.47
N TRP A 306 -9.54 -20.78 -10.16
CA TRP A 306 -8.41 -21.51 -9.56
C TRP A 306 -8.43 -23.03 -9.79
N THR A 307 -9.60 -23.58 -10.13
CA THR A 307 -9.79 -25.00 -10.45
C THR A 307 -9.88 -25.28 -11.95
N ASP A 308 -9.80 -24.25 -12.81
CA ASP A 308 -9.81 -24.40 -14.26
C ASP A 308 -8.40 -24.72 -14.76
N PRO A 309 -8.14 -25.96 -15.21
CA PRO A 309 -6.82 -26.34 -15.69
C PRO A 309 -6.44 -25.67 -17.02
N SER A 310 -7.37 -24.98 -17.70
CA SER A 310 -7.11 -24.24 -18.93
C SER A 310 -6.82 -22.76 -18.70
N ASP A 311 -7.03 -22.25 -17.50
CA ASP A 311 -6.75 -20.85 -17.17
C ASP A 311 -5.26 -20.65 -16.85
N GLY A 312 -4.60 -19.76 -17.60
CA GLY A 312 -3.16 -19.52 -17.49
C GLY A 312 -2.74 -18.95 -16.13
N LEU A 313 -3.59 -18.13 -15.49
CA LEU A 313 -3.31 -17.62 -14.15
C LEU A 313 -3.36 -18.76 -13.12
N ALA A 314 -4.36 -19.64 -13.24
CA ALA A 314 -4.49 -20.82 -12.39
C ALA A 314 -3.32 -21.80 -12.56
N GLN A 315 -2.86 -22.05 -13.79
CA GLN A 315 -1.70 -22.89 -14.06
C GLN A 315 -0.42 -22.35 -13.39
N ARG A 316 -0.17 -21.05 -13.52
CA ARG A 316 1.07 -20.41 -13.02
C ARG A 316 1.10 -20.23 -11.51
N TRP A 317 -0.04 -19.89 -10.90
CA TRP A 317 -0.06 -19.41 -9.51
C TRP A 317 -1.09 -20.09 -8.61
N GLY A 318 -1.98 -20.92 -9.17
CA GLY A 318 -2.96 -21.69 -8.39
C GLY A 318 -2.34 -22.51 -7.25
N PRO A 319 -1.23 -23.25 -7.47
CA PRO A 319 -0.56 -23.97 -6.40
C PRO A 319 -0.04 -23.05 -5.28
N ALA A 320 0.49 -21.87 -5.61
CA ALA A 320 0.92 -20.89 -4.62
C ALA A 320 -0.29 -20.42 -3.79
N VAL A 321 -1.38 -20.02 -4.44
CA VAL A 321 -2.60 -19.56 -3.75
C VAL A 321 -3.15 -20.65 -2.83
N GLN A 322 -3.26 -21.90 -3.31
CA GLN A 322 -3.75 -23.02 -2.52
C GLN A 322 -2.87 -23.32 -1.30
N TYR A 323 -1.54 -23.31 -1.47
CA TYR A 323 -0.60 -23.49 -0.37
C TYR A 323 -0.75 -22.41 0.69
N HIS A 324 -0.70 -21.14 0.29
CA HIS A 324 -0.77 -20.02 1.23
C HIS A 324 -2.14 -19.89 1.86
N ALA A 325 -3.25 -20.08 1.14
CA ALA A 325 -4.58 -20.08 1.73
C ALA A 325 -4.76 -21.25 2.72
N GLY A 326 -4.30 -22.45 2.35
CA GLY A 326 -4.44 -23.69 3.13
C GLY A 326 -3.50 -23.83 4.32
N PHE A 327 -2.38 -23.09 4.37
CA PHE A 327 -1.43 -23.17 5.48
C PHE A 327 -2.06 -22.76 6.81
N LYS A 328 -1.92 -23.59 7.86
CA LYS A 328 -2.57 -23.34 9.15
C LYS A 328 -1.73 -22.36 9.99
N TRP A 329 -2.39 -21.36 10.58
CA TRP A 329 -1.75 -20.41 11.49
C TRP A 329 -1.00 -21.08 12.65
N LEU A 330 -1.55 -22.17 13.21
CA LEU A 330 -0.89 -22.88 14.30
C LEU A 330 0.44 -23.54 13.89
N TRP A 331 0.67 -23.78 12.59
CA TRP A 331 1.91 -24.34 12.05
C TRP A 331 3.02 -23.31 11.89
N LEU A 332 2.75 -22.02 12.14
CA LEU A 332 3.76 -20.97 12.22
C LEU A 332 4.53 -20.98 13.54
N ASN A 333 4.13 -21.83 14.49
CA ASN A 333 4.82 -21.98 15.77
C ASN A 333 6.04 -22.88 15.63
N ASN A 334 7.15 -22.44 16.21
CA ASN A 334 8.35 -23.23 16.42
C ASN A 334 8.48 -23.56 17.93
N PRO A 335 8.29 -24.84 18.36
CA PRO A 335 8.34 -25.21 19.77
C PRO A 335 9.64 -24.90 20.51
N SER A 336 10.76 -24.68 19.80
CA SER A 336 12.03 -24.30 20.41
C SER A 336 12.23 -22.80 20.53
N SER A 337 11.33 -21.99 19.99
CA SER A 337 11.42 -20.53 20.01
C SER A 337 10.95 -19.95 21.35
N ASN A 338 11.70 -18.97 21.83
CA ASN A 338 11.34 -18.11 22.97
C ASN A 338 10.81 -16.74 22.52
N ALA A 339 10.62 -16.53 21.22
CA ALA A 339 10.10 -15.28 20.71
C ALA A 339 8.63 -15.08 21.10
N SER A 340 8.20 -13.83 21.12
CA SER A 340 6.92 -13.40 21.67
C SER A 340 6.05 -12.70 20.65
N LEU A 341 4.74 -12.74 20.90
CA LEU A 341 3.74 -11.94 20.20
C LEU A 341 3.19 -10.87 21.15
N THR A 342 3.26 -9.62 20.74
CA THR A 342 2.62 -8.49 21.42
C THR A 342 1.56 -7.88 20.51
N ILE A 343 0.37 -7.64 21.07
CA ILE A 343 -0.75 -7.05 20.34
C ILE A 343 -1.27 -5.84 21.12
N HIS A 344 -1.33 -4.70 20.44
CA HIS A 344 -1.86 -3.46 20.97
C HIS A 344 -2.91 -2.88 20.01
N THR A 345 -3.85 -2.11 20.54
CA THR A 345 -4.83 -1.35 19.76
C THR A 345 -4.74 0.11 20.16
N VAL A 346 -4.63 1.00 19.18
CA VAL A 346 -4.82 2.44 19.33
C VAL A 346 -6.24 2.74 18.87
N ASP A 347 -7.09 3.09 19.82
CA ASP A 347 -8.38 3.71 19.57
C ASP A 347 -8.20 5.24 19.48
N ASP A 348 -9.13 5.91 18.78
CA ASP A 348 -9.13 7.37 18.59
C ASP A 348 -7.83 7.93 17.95
N VAL A 349 -7.39 7.30 16.88
CA VAL A 349 -6.25 7.76 16.08
C VAL A 349 -6.53 9.18 15.58
N LYS A 350 -5.62 10.10 15.90
CA LYS A 350 -5.62 11.47 15.38
C LYS A 350 -4.66 11.58 14.22
N PHE A 351 -5.07 12.29 13.18
CA PHE A 351 -4.18 12.68 12.10
C PHE A 351 -3.23 13.77 12.58
N ALA A 352 -2.07 13.91 11.93
CA ALA A 352 -1.06 14.90 12.27
C ALA A 352 -1.61 16.34 12.27
N ASP A 353 -2.56 16.64 11.38
CA ASP A 353 -3.19 17.96 11.32
C ASP A 353 -4.04 18.28 12.56
N GLU A 354 -4.73 17.29 13.12
CA GLU A 354 -5.48 17.40 14.37
C GLU A 354 -4.56 17.58 15.57
N LEU A 355 -3.46 16.82 15.63
CA LEU A 355 -2.47 16.94 16.71
C LEU A 355 -1.84 18.35 16.73
N LEU A 356 -1.58 18.90 15.55
CA LEU A 356 -1.08 20.26 15.41
C LEU A 356 -2.11 21.31 15.90
N ALA A 357 -3.38 21.16 15.52
CA ALA A 357 -4.45 22.06 15.94
C ALA A 357 -4.70 22.02 17.46
N GLN A 358 -4.62 20.83 18.08
CA GLN A 358 -4.73 20.67 19.53
C GLN A 358 -3.58 21.37 20.28
N THR A 359 -2.35 21.23 19.79
CA THR A 359 -1.18 21.87 20.40
C THR A 359 -1.30 23.40 20.38
N ALA A 360 -1.85 23.97 19.30
CA ALA A 360 -2.10 25.41 19.19
C ALA A 360 -3.25 25.92 20.06
N SER A 361 -4.21 25.07 20.43
CA SER A 361 -5.34 25.45 21.31
C SER A 361 -4.95 25.50 22.79
N HIS A 362 -3.79 24.96 23.15
CA HIS A 362 -3.26 24.90 24.52
C HIS A 362 -2.07 25.84 24.77
N ALA A 363 -1.59 26.53 23.73
CA ALA A 363 -0.60 27.61 23.80
C ALA A 363 -1.31 28.96 23.85
#